data_AF-A0A933UGX8-F1
#
_entry.id   AF-A0A933UGX8-F1
#
_cell.length_a   1.000
_cell.length_b   1.000
_cell.length_c   1.000
_cell.angle_alpha   90.00
_cell.angle_beta   90.00
_cell.angle_gamma   90.00
#
_symmetry.space_group_name_H-M   'P 1'
#
loop_
_entity.id
_entity.type
_entity.pdbx_description
1 polymer ?
#
loop_
_entity_poly.entity_id
_entity_poly.type
_entity_poly.pdbx_seq_one_letter_code
_entity_poly.pdbx_strand_id
1 'polypeptide(L)'
;MSEDGTPEGLVSRDEIAQLAALFDRFEFAFDPRATATKEAESDFDNLVTKLFEERVRAEHPEVSFTTFYCRIKTHCRIYLRKNAP
;
A
#
# COMPACT_ATOMS: atom_id res chain seq x y z
N MET A 1 -18.42 -17.46 10.06
CA MET A 1 -18.37 -16.31 9.14
C MET A 1 -17.62 -15.23 9.89
N SER A 2 -16.37 -14.92 9.58
CA SER A 2 -15.78 -14.78 8.26
C SER A 2 -14.36 -15.36 8.26
N GLU A 3 -14.07 -16.22 7.29
CA GLU A 3 -12.70 -16.45 6.85
C GLU A 3 -12.23 -15.13 6.24
N ASP A 4 -11.70 -14.26 7.10
CA ASP A 4 -11.08 -13.03 6.67
C ASP A 4 -9.76 -13.44 6.00
N GLY A 5 -9.85 -13.73 4.70
CA GLY A 5 -8.71 -13.74 3.78
C GLY A 5 -8.15 -12.33 3.65
N THR A 6 -7.80 -11.73 4.79
CA THR A 6 -7.05 -10.50 4.86
C THR A 6 -5.59 -10.83 4.57
N PRO A 7 -4.91 -10.01 3.75
CA PRO A 7 -3.46 -10.03 3.65
C PRO A 7 -2.77 -9.59 4.96
N GLU A 8 -3.44 -9.64 6.12
CA GLU A 8 -2.93 -9.24 7.44
C GLU A 8 -1.68 -10.05 7.87
N GLY A 9 -1.32 -11.11 7.13
CA GLY A 9 -0.04 -11.81 7.25
C GLY A 9 0.95 -11.65 6.09
N LEU A 10 0.53 -11.10 4.93
CA LEU A 10 1.36 -11.08 3.70
C LEU A 10 2.29 -9.86 3.63
N VAL A 11 1.84 -8.74 4.18
CA VAL A 11 2.60 -7.49 4.21
C VAL A 11 2.89 -7.13 5.66
N SER A 12 4.18 -7.08 6.00
CA SER A 12 4.65 -6.79 7.35
C SER A 12 4.29 -5.37 7.77
N ARG A 13 4.20 -5.12 9.08
CA ARG A 13 3.96 -3.77 9.61
C ARG A 13 5.00 -2.75 9.13
N ASP A 14 6.26 -3.16 9.00
CA ASP A 14 7.35 -2.31 8.51
C ASP A 14 7.13 -1.90 7.04
N GLU A 15 6.73 -2.86 6.20
CA GLU A 15 6.36 -2.60 4.80
C GLU A 15 5.16 -1.64 4.72
N ILE A 16 4.14 -1.83 5.56
CA ILE A 16 3.01 -0.88 5.65
C ILE A 16 3.48 0.50 6.11
N ALA A 17 4.46 0.60 7.00
CA ALA A 17 5.01 1.89 7.42
C ALA A 17 5.77 2.59 6.28
N GLN A 18 6.58 1.85 5.52
CA GLN A 18 7.27 2.37 4.34
C GLN A 18 6.29 2.82 3.26
N LEU A 19 5.31 1.97 2.94
CA LEU A 19 4.22 2.28 2.01
C LEU A 19 3.40 3.48 2.47
N ALA A 20 3.11 3.59 3.77
CA ALA A 20 2.37 4.70 4.34
C ALA A 20 3.14 6.03 4.23
N ALA A 21 4.46 6.00 4.39
CA ALA A 21 5.30 7.20 4.22
C ALA A 21 5.33 7.69 2.76
N LEU A 22 5.41 6.78 1.79
CA LEU A 22 5.30 7.13 0.37
C LEU A 22 3.90 7.64 0.04
N PHE A 23 2.88 6.94 0.56
CA PHE A 23 1.47 7.29 0.40
C PHE A 23 1.15 8.69 0.91
N ASP A 24 1.64 9.04 2.10
CA ASP A 24 1.47 10.36 2.70
C ASP A 24 2.04 11.47 1.80
N ARG A 25 3.23 11.23 1.23
CA ARG A 25 3.96 12.21 0.41
C ARG A 25 3.26 12.57 -0.89
N PHE A 26 2.43 11.72 -1.46
CA PHE A 26 1.68 12.05 -2.68
C PHE A 26 0.19 12.30 -2.44
N GLU A 27 -0.46 11.60 -1.50
CA GLU A 27 -1.90 11.78 -1.21
C GLU A 27 -2.17 13.12 -0.51
N PHE A 28 -1.23 13.60 0.32
CA PHE A 28 -1.34 14.90 1.01
C PHE A 28 -0.36 15.96 0.46
N ALA A 29 0.19 15.74 -0.72
CA ALA A 29 1.07 16.71 -1.36
C ALA A 29 0.34 18.04 -1.62
N PHE A 30 0.98 19.15 -1.25
CA PHE A 30 0.48 20.48 -1.58
C PHE A 30 0.50 20.74 -3.09
N ASP A 31 1.57 20.29 -3.78
CA ASP A 31 1.68 20.37 -5.22
C ASP A 31 1.74 18.95 -5.84
N PRO A 32 0.68 18.50 -6.53
CA PRO A 32 0.63 17.17 -7.13
C PRO A 32 1.50 17.05 -8.41
N ARG A 33 2.06 18.15 -8.91
CA ARG A 33 2.90 18.17 -10.11
C ARG A 33 4.38 18.15 -9.78
N ALA A 34 4.74 18.42 -8.54
CA ALA A 34 6.09 18.36 -8.03
C ALA A 34 6.70 16.99 -8.33
N THR A 35 7.96 17.00 -8.74
CA THR A 35 8.70 15.77 -9.07
C THR A 35 8.67 14.79 -7.91
N ALA A 36 8.89 15.28 -6.68
CA ALA A 36 8.88 14.46 -5.47
C ALA A 36 7.55 13.73 -5.23
N THR A 37 6.41 14.36 -5.55
CA THR A 37 5.08 13.73 -5.46
C THR A 37 4.97 12.57 -6.45
N LYS A 38 5.37 12.81 -7.71
CA LYS A 38 5.32 11.79 -8.76
C LYS A 38 6.30 10.64 -8.52
N GLU A 39 7.48 10.95 -8.00
CA GLU A 39 8.47 9.96 -7.58
C GLU A 39 7.90 9.11 -6.45
N ALA A 40 7.31 9.71 -5.42
CA ALA A 40 6.68 8.98 -4.32
C ALA A 40 5.51 8.09 -4.77
N GLU A 41 4.67 8.57 -5.69
CA GLU A 41 3.60 7.75 -6.30
C GLU A 41 4.18 6.58 -7.08
N SER A 42 5.20 6.82 -7.91
CA SER A 42 5.86 5.78 -8.70
C SER A 42 6.54 4.72 -7.82
N ASP A 43 7.23 5.15 -6.77
CA ASP A 43 7.88 4.26 -5.79
C ASP A 43 6.83 3.41 -5.05
N PHE A 44 5.70 4.02 -4.67
CA PHE A 44 4.59 3.31 -4.04
C PHE A 44 4.01 2.24 -4.98
N ASP A 45 3.68 2.59 -6.22
CA ASP A 45 3.11 1.66 -7.20
C ASP A 45 4.08 0.52 -7.53
N ASN A 46 5.38 0.81 -7.66
CA ASN A 46 6.40 -0.21 -7.88
C ASN A 46 6.48 -1.20 -6.71
N LEU A 47 6.47 -0.70 -5.46
CA LEU A 47 6.55 -1.54 -4.28
C LEU A 47 5.29 -2.42 -4.11
N VAL A 48 4.11 -1.85 -4.33
CA VAL A 48 2.83 -2.60 -4.27
C VAL A 48 2.77 -3.66 -5.36
N THR A 49 3.21 -3.34 -6.58
CA THR A 49 3.29 -4.30 -7.69
C THR A 49 4.21 -5.45 -7.35
N LYS A 50 5.42 -5.15 -6.85
CA LYS A 50 6.39 -6.16 -6.44
C LYS A 50 5.83 -7.08 -5.34
N LEU A 51 5.23 -6.52 -4.29
CA LEU A 51 4.59 -7.30 -3.22
C LEU A 51 3.47 -8.19 -3.74
N PHE A 52 2.68 -7.68 -4.68
CA PHE A 52 1.61 -8.45 -5.29
C PHE A 52 2.15 -9.62 -6.11
N GLU A 53 3.13 -9.38 -6.99
CA GLU A 53 3.66 -10.43 -7.87
C GLU A 53 4.46 -11.49 -7.10
N GLU A 54 5.26 -11.09 -6.11
CA GLU A 54 6.13 -12.01 -5.37
C GLU A 54 5.38 -12.84 -4.32
N ARG A 55 4.34 -12.28 -3.69
CA ARG A 55 3.64 -12.95 -2.56
C ARG A 55 2.19 -13.26 -2.89
N VAL A 56 1.42 -12.23 -3.24
CA VAL A 56 -0.04 -12.36 -3.35
C VAL A 56 -0.44 -13.22 -4.54
N ARG A 57 0.18 -13.05 -5.71
CA ARG A 57 -0.18 -13.78 -6.92
C ARG A 57 0.09 -15.29 -6.80
N ALA A 58 1.14 -15.65 -6.06
CA ALA A 58 1.52 -17.05 -5.84
C ALA A 58 0.62 -17.72 -4.79
N GLU A 59 0.33 -17.03 -3.69
CA GLU A 59 -0.42 -17.59 -2.56
C GLU A 59 -1.95 -17.43 -2.71
N HIS A 60 -2.39 -16.39 -3.42
CA HIS A 60 -3.80 -16.00 -3.58
C HIS A 60 -4.11 -15.57 -5.02
N PRO A 61 -4.12 -16.53 -5.97
CA PRO A 61 -4.36 -16.22 -7.39
C PRO A 61 -5.77 -15.66 -7.65
N GLU A 62 -6.72 -15.80 -6.72
CA GLU A 62 -8.06 -15.20 -6.84
C GLU A 62 -8.08 -13.69 -6.56
N VAL A 63 -7.04 -13.14 -5.92
CA VAL A 63 -6.99 -11.72 -5.58
C VAL A 63 -6.48 -10.94 -6.78
N SER A 64 -7.31 -10.03 -7.28
CA SER A 64 -6.88 -9.10 -8.33
C SER A 64 -5.91 -8.05 -7.78
N PHE A 65 -4.99 -7.58 -8.63
CA PHE A 65 -4.07 -6.50 -8.28
C PHE A 65 -4.83 -5.26 -7.78
N THR A 66 -5.89 -4.85 -8.46
CA THR A 66 -6.72 -3.70 -8.08
C THR A 66 -7.32 -3.86 -6.67
N THR A 67 -7.80 -5.06 -6.33
CA THR A 67 -8.32 -5.36 -4.99
C THR A 67 -7.21 -5.24 -3.94
N PHE A 68 -6.03 -5.79 -4.21
CA PHE A 68 -4.88 -5.71 -3.31
C PHE A 68 -4.41 -4.25 -3.13
N TYR A 69 -4.27 -3.51 -4.23
CA TYR A 69 -3.88 -2.11 -4.23
C TYR A 69 -4.82 -1.24 -3.37
N CYS A 70 -6.14 -1.38 -3.55
CA CYS A 70 -7.13 -0.69 -2.72
C CYS A 70 -7.03 -1.05 -1.22
N ARG A 71 -6.73 -2.32 -0.91
CA ARG A 71 -6.50 -2.76 0.47
C ARG A 71 -5.25 -2.10 1.05
N ILE A 72 -4.13 -2.07 0.33
CA ILE A 72 -2.89 -1.42 0.79
C ILE A 72 -3.13 0.06 1.09
N LYS A 73 -3.79 0.81 0.18
CA LYS A 73 -4.15 2.21 0.46
C LYS A 73 -4.96 2.37 1.74
N THR A 74 -5.90 1.44 1.99
CA THR A 74 -6.71 1.44 3.21
C THR A 74 -5.85 1.21 4.45
N HIS A 75 -4.92 0.24 4.42
CA HIS A 75 -3.98 0.00 5.51
C HIS A 75 -3.04 1.19 5.74
N CYS A 76 -2.53 1.83 4.69
CA CYS A 76 -1.74 3.06 4.80
C CYS A 76 -2.52 4.17 5.50
N ARG A 77 -3.78 4.41 5.10
CA ARG A 77 -4.65 5.40 5.76
C ARG A 77 -4.88 5.09 7.23
N ILE A 78 -5.14 3.82 7.58
CA ILE A 78 -5.31 3.39 8.97
C ILE A 78 -4.01 3.58 9.75
N TYR A 79 -2.86 3.24 9.17
CA TYR A 79 -1.55 3.43 9.78
C TYR A 79 -1.28 4.90 10.06
N LEU A 80 -1.44 5.77 9.06
CA LEU A 80 -1.26 7.21 9.22
C LEU A 80 -2.22 7.77 10.27
N ARG A 81 -3.49 7.39 10.26
CA ARG A 81 -4.46 7.86 11.28
C ARG A 81 -4.10 7.44 12.71
N LYS A 82 -3.48 6.27 12.88
CA LYS A 82 -3.06 5.75 14.20
C LYS A 82 -1.74 6.34 14.70
N ASN A 83 -0.89 6.83 13.79
CA ASN A 83 0.47 7.29 14.09
C ASN A 83 0.69 8.78 13.81
N ALA A 84 -0.30 9.47 13.24
CA ALA A 84 -0.32 10.93 13.15
C ALA A 84 -0.52 11.52 14.55
N PRO A 85 0.28 12.52 14.96
CA PRO A 85 0.19 13.18 16.26
C PRO A 85 -1.10 14.00 16.44
#